data_AF-A0A2H9MS64-F1
#
_entry.id   AF-A0A2H9MS64-F1
#
_cell.length_a   1.000
_cell.length_b   1.000
_cell.length_c   1.000
_cell.angle_alpha   90.00
_cell.angle_beta   90.00
_cell.angle_gamma   90.00
#
_symmetry.space_group_name_H-M   'P 1'
#
loop_
_entity.id
_entity.type
_entity.pdbx_description
1 polymer ?
#
loop_
_entity_poly.entity_id
_entity_poly.type
_entity_poly.pdbx_seq_one_letter_code
_entity_poly.pdbx_strand_id
1 'polypeptide(L)'
;ESLMKEYLHRNKAIKNAKLSEDPQDIHNNSGIFQVSVRRQNDCLVSGGYMLVGDSAWMPKPIDAGGIGPALIAGTILGNNIVQAIESNDVSEASLWQYNLDFIKEYGYKTAGLELFRRLVQTMTNEQISYGMKHFLGNMDVEAISKGEHPDFTGLGKVGMIIRGIMNRTVAEGLKYTSGKNKWLVEHYGNYPKDPSGFDEWSKMLHKTLDEAYVKIASFSK
;
A
#
# COMPACT_ATOMS: atom_id res chain seq x y z
N GLU A 1 -18.76 -13.47 -7.38
CA GLU A 1 -19.48 -14.40 -6.49
C GLU A 1 -19.00 -15.86 -6.56
N SER A 2 -18.40 -16.35 -7.65
CA SER A 2 -18.10 -17.80 -7.79
C SER A 2 -16.98 -18.31 -6.88
N LEU A 3 -15.87 -17.60 -6.73
CA LEU A 3 -14.70 -18.09 -5.97
C LEU A 3 -14.97 -18.37 -4.50
N MET A 4 -15.77 -17.53 -3.83
CA MET A 4 -16.13 -17.74 -2.41
C MET A 4 -17.06 -18.94 -2.26
N LYS A 5 -18.05 -19.09 -3.15
CA LYS A 5 -18.91 -20.28 -3.21
C LYS A 5 -18.08 -21.53 -3.49
N GLU A 6 -17.17 -21.50 -4.45
CA GLU A 6 -16.26 -22.61 -4.76
C GLU A 6 -15.33 -22.96 -3.58
N TYR A 7 -14.85 -21.96 -2.84
CA TYR A 7 -14.05 -22.18 -1.64
C TYR A 7 -14.87 -22.87 -0.54
N LEU A 8 -16.10 -22.39 -0.28
CA LEU A 8 -17.02 -23.02 0.69
C LEU A 8 -17.29 -24.48 0.35
N HIS A 9 -17.50 -24.82 -0.94
CA HIS A 9 -17.69 -26.21 -1.37
C HIS A 9 -16.44 -27.08 -1.20
N ARG A 10 -15.25 -26.50 -1.41
CA ARG A 10 -13.96 -27.24 -1.30
C ARG A 10 -13.47 -27.38 0.13
N ASN A 11 -13.78 -26.42 0.99
CA ASN A 11 -13.29 -26.40 2.37
C ASN A 11 -14.16 -27.29 3.28
N LYS A 12 -13.71 -28.53 3.49
CA LYS A 12 -14.39 -29.53 4.35
C LYS A 12 -14.51 -29.13 5.82
N ALA A 13 -13.76 -28.13 6.29
CA ALA A 13 -13.84 -27.67 7.68
C ALA A 13 -15.09 -26.80 7.93
N ILE A 14 -15.65 -26.18 6.90
CA ILE A 14 -16.83 -25.34 6.99
C ILE A 14 -18.06 -26.22 6.72
N LYS A 15 -18.96 -26.34 7.70
CA LYS A 15 -20.22 -27.10 7.59
C LYS A 15 -21.40 -26.15 7.71
N ASN A 16 -22.48 -26.41 6.97
CA ASN A 16 -23.74 -25.65 7.03
C ASN A 16 -23.57 -24.13 6.85
N ALA A 17 -22.70 -23.71 5.93
CA ALA A 17 -22.53 -22.29 5.62
C ALA A 17 -23.87 -21.68 5.19
N LYS A 18 -24.31 -20.63 5.92
CA LYS A 18 -25.49 -19.83 5.59
C LYS A 18 -25.12 -18.35 5.66
N LEU A 19 -25.87 -17.52 4.95
CA LEU A 19 -25.75 -16.07 5.06
C LEU A 19 -26.24 -15.61 6.44
N SER A 20 -25.75 -14.46 6.91
CA SER A 20 -26.17 -13.90 8.19
C SER A 20 -27.63 -13.46 8.11
N GLU A 21 -28.41 -13.79 9.13
CA GLU A 21 -29.80 -13.36 9.27
C GLU A 21 -29.92 -12.19 10.26
N ASP A 22 -28.80 -11.73 10.82
CA ASP A 22 -28.79 -10.59 11.74
C ASP A 22 -29.24 -9.33 11.01
N PRO A 23 -30.15 -8.52 11.60
CA PRO A 23 -30.69 -7.30 10.96
C PRO A 23 -29.62 -6.33 10.43
N GLN A 24 -28.43 -6.32 11.04
CA GLN A 24 -27.31 -5.47 10.65
C GLN A 24 -26.58 -5.97 9.39
N ASP A 25 -26.65 -7.27 9.10
CA ASP A 25 -25.92 -7.92 8.02
C ASP A 25 -26.79 -8.23 6.79
N ILE A 26 -28.12 -8.16 6.91
CA ILE A 26 -29.03 -8.64 5.85
C ILE A 26 -28.77 -7.97 4.49
N HIS A 27 -28.29 -6.73 4.50
CA HIS A 27 -27.96 -5.94 3.31
C HIS A 27 -26.46 -5.99 2.93
N ASN A 28 -25.65 -6.70 3.71
CA ASN A 28 -24.21 -6.87 3.51
C ASN A 28 -23.82 -8.34 3.22
N ASN A 29 -24.80 -9.24 3.13
CA ASN A 29 -24.61 -10.66 2.88
C ASN A 29 -23.99 -11.01 1.52
N SER A 30 -24.23 -10.16 0.52
CA SER A 30 -23.79 -10.38 -0.86
C SER A 30 -23.32 -9.07 -1.48
N GLY A 31 -22.18 -9.11 -2.14
CA GLY A 31 -21.60 -7.95 -2.80
C GLY A 31 -20.15 -8.21 -3.18
N ILE A 32 -19.68 -7.55 -4.23
CA ILE A 32 -18.26 -7.44 -4.52
C ILE A 32 -17.93 -5.96 -4.45
N PHE A 33 -17.30 -5.55 -3.35
CA PHE A 33 -16.83 -4.19 -3.20
C PHE A 33 -15.41 -4.13 -3.76
N GLN A 34 -15.19 -3.25 -4.72
CA GLN A 34 -13.87 -3.04 -5.29
C GLN A 34 -13.05 -2.21 -4.30
N VAL A 35 -11.85 -2.70 -3.98
CA VAL A 35 -10.91 -1.98 -3.14
C VAL A 35 -9.61 -1.80 -3.92
N SER A 36 -9.05 -0.59 -3.89
CA SER A 36 -7.76 -0.33 -4.50
C SER A 36 -6.64 -0.97 -3.66
N VAL A 37 -5.84 -1.83 -4.28
CA VAL A 37 -4.64 -2.43 -3.63
C VAL A 37 -3.35 -1.91 -4.30
N ARG A 38 -3.24 -0.58 -4.33
CA ARG A 38 -2.16 0.18 -4.96
C ARG A 38 -1.85 1.42 -4.15
N ARG A 39 -0.72 2.09 -4.41
CA ARG A 39 -0.39 3.38 -3.81
C ARG A 39 -1.46 4.43 -4.11
N GLN A 40 -1.54 5.48 -3.28
CA GLN A 40 -2.45 6.61 -3.53
C GLN A 40 -2.18 7.28 -4.89
N ASN A 41 -3.15 8.06 -5.34
CA ASN A 41 -3.00 9.00 -6.46
C ASN A 41 -1.75 9.89 -6.29
N ASP A 42 -1.07 10.17 -7.40
CA ASP A 42 0.17 10.95 -7.44
C ASP A 42 -0.06 12.39 -6.95
N CYS A 43 -1.17 13.00 -7.39
CA CYS A 43 -1.65 14.29 -6.93
C CYS A 43 -3.10 14.13 -6.44
N LEU A 44 -3.40 14.75 -5.31
CA LEU A 44 -4.70 14.70 -4.65
C LEU A 44 -5.55 15.95 -4.90
N VAL A 45 -5.02 16.96 -5.62
CA VAL A 45 -5.69 18.26 -5.80
C VAL A 45 -5.65 18.73 -7.25
N SER A 46 -6.56 19.65 -7.55
CA SER A 46 -6.54 20.54 -8.72
C SER A 46 -7.28 21.83 -8.33
N GLY A 47 -7.39 22.81 -9.23
CA GLY A 47 -8.12 24.05 -8.94
C GLY A 47 -9.57 23.77 -8.54
N GLY A 48 -9.91 24.04 -7.27
CA GLY A 48 -11.24 23.80 -6.69
C GLY A 48 -11.60 22.33 -6.49
N TYR A 49 -10.64 21.40 -6.59
CA TYR A 49 -10.91 19.95 -6.51
C TYR A 49 -9.91 19.23 -5.60
N MET A 50 -10.41 18.31 -4.76
CA MET A 50 -9.61 17.50 -3.85
C MET A 50 -10.14 16.07 -3.77
N LEU A 51 -9.26 15.07 -3.73
CA LEU A 51 -9.58 13.65 -3.63
C LEU A 51 -9.36 13.14 -2.20
N VAL A 52 -10.17 12.17 -1.75
CA VAL A 52 -10.04 11.56 -0.42
C VAL A 52 -10.58 10.13 -0.37
N GLY A 53 -10.04 9.31 0.53
CA GLY A 53 -10.48 7.93 0.75
C GLY A 53 -10.29 7.05 -0.48
N ASP A 54 -11.27 6.21 -0.79
CA ASP A 54 -11.19 5.26 -1.91
C ASP A 54 -11.08 5.97 -3.28
N SER A 55 -11.63 7.18 -3.41
CA SER A 55 -11.47 7.99 -4.63
C SER A 55 -10.02 8.39 -4.92
N ALA A 56 -9.17 8.36 -3.90
CA ALA A 56 -7.75 8.68 -3.94
C ALA A 56 -6.83 7.44 -3.82
N TRP A 57 -7.39 6.23 -3.91
CA TRP A 57 -6.68 4.96 -3.72
C TRP A 57 -5.94 4.84 -2.37
N MET A 58 -6.53 5.36 -1.29
CA MET A 58 -5.92 5.37 0.04
C MET A 58 -5.92 4.05 0.83
N PRO A 59 -6.75 3.02 0.52
CA PRO A 59 -6.58 1.70 1.15
C PRO A 59 -5.15 1.17 1.04
N LYS A 60 -4.64 0.63 2.15
CA LYS A 60 -3.27 0.08 2.19
C LYS A 60 -3.13 -1.04 1.16
N PRO A 61 -2.07 -1.04 0.32
CA PRO A 61 -1.91 -2.06 -0.71
C PRO A 61 -1.86 -3.49 -0.17
N ILE A 62 -1.39 -3.70 1.06
CA ILE A 62 -1.11 -5.04 1.59
C ILE A 62 -2.34 -5.76 2.17
N ASP A 63 -3.21 -5.04 2.88
CA ASP A 63 -4.35 -5.61 3.63
C ASP A 63 -5.71 -5.00 3.23
N ALA A 64 -5.71 -4.06 2.28
CA ALA A 64 -6.88 -3.33 1.80
C ALA A 64 -7.61 -2.50 2.88
N GLY A 65 -7.01 -2.27 4.05
CA GLY A 65 -7.60 -1.45 5.10
C GLY A 65 -7.57 0.03 4.74
N GLY A 66 -8.74 0.62 4.45
CA GLY A 66 -8.89 2.02 4.00
C GLY A 66 -9.53 3.00 5.00
N ILE A 67 -10.21 2.52 6.04
CA ILE A 67 -10.91 3.40 7.00
C ILE A 67 -9.93 4.35 7.71
N GLY A 68 -8.84 3.82 8.27
CA GLY A 68 -7.79 4.62 8.92
C GLY A 68 -7.17 5.67 7.98
N PRO A 69 -6.62 5.27 6.82
CA PRO A 69 -6.12 6.21 5.82
C PRO A 69 -7.12 7.29 5.42
N ALA A 70 -8.40 6.93 5.22
CA ALA A 70 -9.45 7.86 4.83
C ALA A 70 -9.75 8.89 5.93
N LEU A 71 -9.79 8.47 7.20
CA LEU A 71 -10.00 9.38 8.34
C LEU A 71 -8.82 10.36 8.51
N ILE A 72 -7.59 9.86 8.38
CA ILE A 72 -6.38 10.70 8.41
C ILE A 72 -6.45 11.73 7.28
N ALA A 73 -6.68 11.27 6.05
CA ALA A 73 -6.78 12.12 4.88
C ALA A 73 -7.91 13.15 4.97
N GLY A 74 -9.09 12.76 5.46
CA GLY A 74 -10.23 13.66 5.63
C GLY A 74 -9.96 14.74 6.66
N THR A 75 -9.28 14.41 7.75
CA THR A 75 -8.86 15.38 8.77
C THR A 75 -7.88 16.40 8.19
N ILE A 76 -6.86 15.93 7.45
CA ILE A 76 -5.87 16.79 6.81
C ILE A 76 -6.52 17.66 5.72
N LEU A 77 -7.40 17.08 4.91
CA LEU A 77 -8.15 17.79 3.87
C LEU A 77 -8.98 18.92 4.49
N GLY A 78 -9.72 18.62 5.56
CA GLY A 78 -10.55 19.60 6.28
C GLY A 78 -9.76 20.82 6.74
N ASN A 79 -8.57 20.61 7.30
CA ASN A 79 -7.70 21.72 7.71
C ASN A 79 -7.21 22.56 6.52
N ASN A 80 -6.79 21.90 5.44
CA ASN A 80 -6.24 22.57 4.26
C ASN A 80 -7.33 23.36 3.49
N ILE A 81 -8.53 22.79 3.33
CA ILE A 81 -9.61 23.47 2.59
C ILE A 81 -10.14 24.68 3.35
N VAL A 82 -10.21 24.65 4.69
CA VAL A 82 -10.61 25.81 5.50
C VAL A 82 -9.63 26.97 5.27
N GLN A 83 -8.32 26.72 5.31
CA GLN A 83 -7.30 27.75 5.07
C GLN A 83 -7.39 28.34 3.64
N ALA A 84 -7.62 27.48 2.64
CA ALA A 84 -7.80 27.91 1.25
C ALA A 84 -9.06 28.78 1.06
N ILE A 85 -10.18 28.42 1.69
CA ILE A 85 -11.41 29.20 1.64
C ILE A 85 -11.25 30.54 2.38
N GLU A 86 -10.66 30.56 3.57
CA GLU A 86 -10.42 31.78 4.35
C GLU A 86 -9.50 32.77 3.64
N SER A 87 -8.53 32.27 2.86
CA SER A 87 -7.66 33.10 2.02
C SER A 87 -8.28 33.50 0.68
N ASN A 88 -9.52 33.06 0.38
CA ASN A 88 -10.19 33.23 -0.91
C ASN A 88 -9.37 32.71 -2.12
N ASP A 89 -8.57 31.67 -1.91
CA ASP A 89 -7.76 31.05 -2.95
C ASP A 89 -7.93 29.53 -2.91
N VAL A 90 -8.74 29.01 -3.84
CA VAL A 90 -8.93 27.56 -4.06
C VAL A 90 -8.20 27.08 -5.32
N SER A 91 -7.15 27.79 -5.74
CA SER A 91 -6.27 27.35 -6.82
C SER A 91 -5.52 26.06 -6.45
N GLU A 92 -5.00 25.36 -7.45
CA GLU A 92 -4.16 24.18 -7.23
C GLU A 92 -2.95 24.48 -6.34
N ALA A 93 -2.33 25.65 -6.49
CA ALA A 93 -1.18 26.07 -5.70
C ALA A 93 -1.54 26.25 -4.21
N SER A 94 -2.70 26.85 -3.92
CA SER A 94 -3.20 27.02 -2.55
C SER A 94 -3.59 25.68 -1.91
N LEU A 95 -4.21 24.78 -2.68
CA LEU A 95 -4.60 23.45 -2.21
C LEU A 95 -3.41 22.47 -2.10
N TRP A 96 -2.26 22.81 -2.66
CA TRP A 96 -1.10 21.92 -2.78
C TRP A 96 -0.58 21.38 -1.44
N GLN A 97 -0.74 22.17 -0.37
CA GLN A 97 -0.33 21.78 0.99
C GLN A 97 -1.01 20.47 1.44
N TYR A 98 -2.20 20.15 0.92
CA TYR A 98 -2.86 18.87 1.18
C TYR A 98 -2.03 17.66 0.73
N ASN A 99 -1.38 17.73 -0.45
CA ASN A 99 -0.49 16.67 -0.92
C ASN A 99 0.66 16.46 0.07
N LEU A 100 1.31 17.55 0.47
CA LEU A 100 2.47 17.53 1.36
C LEU A 100 2.11 16.95 2.73
N ASP A 101 1.01 17.41 3.31
CA ASP A 101 0.56 16.97 4.64
C ASP A 101 0.16 15.49 4.63
N PHE A 102 -0.61 15.06 3.62
CA PHE A 102 -1.00 13.65 3.52
C PHE A 102 0.22 12.75 3.28
N ILE A 103 1.14 13.16 2.41
CA ILE A 103 2.36 12.41 2.13
C ILE A 103 3.20 12.28 3.40
N LYS A 104 3.38 13.36 4.16
CA LYS A 104 4.12 13.38 5.42
C LYS A 104 3.51 12.45 6.47
N GLU A 105 2.20 12.50 6.63
CA GLU A 105 1.50 11.74 7.66
C GLU A 105 1.40 10.25 7.29
N TYR A 106 1.12 9.96 6.01
CA TYR A 106 0.71 8.62 5.59
C TYR A 106 1.23 8.18 4.23
N GLY A 107 1.11 9.04 3.22
CA GLY A 107 1.27 8.68 1.81
C GLY A 107 2.66 8.16 1.45
N TYR A 108 3.72 8.55 2.17
CA TYR A 108 5.09 8.08 1.91
C TYR A 108 5.26 6.55 2.04
N LYS A 109 4.38 5.88 2.79
CA LYS A 109 4.48 4.45 3.10
C LYS A 109 3.94 3.56 1.97
N THR A 110 3.02 4.05 1.16
CA THR A 110 2.13 3.19 0.35
C THR A 110 2.82 2.60 -0.88
N ALA A 111 3.72 3.34 -1.53
CA ALA A 111 4.42 2.84 -2.72
C ALA A 111 5.33 1.65 -2.38
N GLY A 112 5.98 1.67 -1.20
CA GLY A 112 6.72 0.54 -0.67
C GLY A 112 5.85 -0.69 -0.45
N LEU A 113 4.69 -0.50 0.18
CA LEU A 113 3.71 -1.56 0.40
C LEU A 113 3.17 -2.13 -0.91
N GLU A 114 3.05 -1.34 -1.97
CA GLU A 114 2.66 -1.85 -3.28
C GLU A 114 3.73 -2.78 -3.88
N LEU A 115 5.00 -2.40 -3.83
CA LEU A 115 6.09 -3.28 -4.28
C LEU A 115 6.14 -4.55 -3.45
N PHE A 116 5.96 -4.43 -2.13
CA PHE A 116 5.91 -5.59 -1.24
C PHE A 116 4.74 -6.52 -1.55
N ARG A 117 3.52 -5.99 -1.75
CA ARG A 117 2.35 -6.77 -2.21
C ARG A 117 2.70 -7.52 -3.49
N ARG A 118 3.24 -6.83 -4.50
CA ARG A 118 3.57 -7.43 -5.79
C ARG A 118 4.57 -8.57 -5.64
N LEU A 119 5.57 -8.43 -4.77
CA LEU A 119 6.52 -9.50 -4.47
C LEU A 119 5.82 -10.70 -3.83
N VAL A 120 5.06 -10.49 -2.74
CA VAL A 120 4.41 -11.59 -2.00
C VAL A 120 3.40 -12.34 -2.89
N GLN A 121 2.72 -11.66 -3.80
CA GLN A 121 1.81 -12.29 -4.76
C GLN A 121 2.50 -13.18 -5.80
N THR A 122 3.82 -13.11 -5.93
CA THR A 122 4.61 -14.03 -6.78
C THR A 122 5.13 -15.25 -6.02
N MET A 123 4.98 -15.30 -4.70
CA MET A 123 5.55 -16.35 -3.86
C MET A 123 4.59 -17.54 -3.69
N THR A 124 5.19 -18.73 -3.61
CA THR A 124 4.52 -19.97 -3.19
C THR A 124 4.29 -20.01 -1.68
N ASN A 125 3.38 -20.88 -1.22
CA ASN A 125 3.12 -21.07 0.21
C ASN A 125 4.37 -21.52 0.98
N GLU A 126 5.24 -22.34 0.36
CA GLU A 126 6.50 -22.80 0.92
C GLU A 126 7.47 -21.64 1.12
N GLN A 127 7.57 -20.74 0.13
CA GLN A 127 8.40 -19.54 0.21
C GLN A 127 7.89 -18.57 1.27
N ILE A 128 6.57 -18.36 1.35
CA ILE A 128 5.96 -17.53 2.41
C ILE A 128 6.24 -18.14 3.78
N SER A 129 6.00 -19.44 3.95
CA SER A 129 6.24 -20.14 5.23
C SER A 129 7.70 -20.07 5.65
N TYR A 130 8.63 -20.23 4.70
CA TYR A 130 10.05 -20.07 4.94
C TYR A 130 10.38 -18.64 5.36
N GLY A 131 9.86 -17.64 4.65
CA GLY A 131 10.10 -16.23 4.97
C GLY A 131 9.55 -15.81 6.33
N MET A 132 8.34 -16.24 6.68
CA MET A 132 7.76 -16.03 8.01
C MET A 132 8.62 -16.66 9.12
N LYS A 133 9.17 -17.85 8.87
CA LYS A 133 9.98 -18.57 9.86
C LYS A 133 11.39 -17.99 10.04
N HIS A 134 11.96 -17.41 8.99
CA HIS A 134 13.39 -17.11 8.93
C HIS A 134 13.76 -15.64 8.68
N PHE A 135 12.85 -14.84 8.12
CA PHE A 135 13.12 -13.45 7.71
C PHE A 135 12.30 -12.40 8.46
N LEU A 136 11.23 -12.79 9.15
CA LEU A 136 10.41 -11.88 9.95
C LEU A 136 10.70 -12.09 11.44
N GLY A 137 11.32 -11.09 12.06
CA GLY A 137 11.41 -11.02 13.52
C GLY A 137 10.11 -10.49 14.13
N ASN A 138 9.98 -10.59 15.46
CA ASN A 138 8.80 -10.08 16.18
C ASN A 138 8.53 -8.58 15.94
N MET A 139 9.57 -7.77 15.75
CA MET A 139 9.44 -6.33 15.46
C MET A 139 8.91 -6.05 14.04
N ASP A 140 9.19 -6.94 13.07
CA ASP A 140 8.74 -6.77 11.68
C ASP A 140 7.24 -7.09 11.56
N VAL A 141 6.77 -8.09 12.30
CA VAL A 141 5.34 -8.49 12.33
C VAL A 141 4.48 -7.40 12.98
N GLU A 142 4.98 -6.76 14.04
CA GLU A 142 4.26 -5.69 14.73
C GLU A 142 4.15 -4.41 13.88
N ALA A 143 5.22 -4.03 13.18
CA ALA A 143 5.21 -2.91 12.23
C ALA A 143 4.24 -3.18 11.06
N ILE A 144 4.27 -4.39 10.48
CA ILE A 144 3.32 -4.80 9.43
C ILE A 144 1.88 -4.76 9.93
N SER A 145 1.62 -5.27 11.14
CA SER A 145 0.29 -5.29 11.77
C SER A 145 -0.25 -3.88 12.07
N LYS A 146 0.63 -2.94 12.39
CA LYS A 146 0.30 -1.51 12.58
C LYS A 146 0.15 -0.74 11.26
N GLY A 147 0.31 -1.40 10.10
CA GLY A 147 0.28 -0.74 8.80
C GLY A 147 1.47 0.20 8.58
N GLU A 148 2.53 0.04 9.37
CA GLU A 148 3.80 0.72 9.19
C GLU A 148 4.67 -0.08 8.22
N HIS A 149 5.60 0.60 7.56
CA HIS A 149 6.52 -0.11 6.69
C HIS A 149 7.46 -0.95 7.57
N PRO A 150 7.49 -2.29 7.46
CA PRO A 150 8.54 -3.08 8.10
C PRO A 150 9.90 -2.55 7.67
N ASP A 151 10.74 -2.18 8.63
CA ASP A 151 12.09 -1.72 8.34
C ASP A 151 12.97 -2.93 8.00
N PHE A 152 12.90 -3.34 6.73
CA PHE A 152 13.73 -4.43 6.21
C PHE A 152 15.23 -4.09 6.14
N THR A 153 15.68 -2.90 6.59
CA THR A 153 17.13 -2.61 6.69
C THR A 153 17.86 -3.58 7.63
N GLY A 154 17.14 -4.22 8.56
CA GLY A 154 17.64 -5.29 9.42
C GLY A 154 17.97 -6.61 8.70
N LEU A 155 17.45 -6.86 7.49
CA LEU A 155 17.76 -8.05 6.68
C LEU A 155 19.25 -8.13 6.31
N GLY A 156 19.96 -7.00 6.36
CA GLY A 156 21.41 -6.95 6.16
C GLY A 156 22.24 -7.37 7.37
N LYS A 157 21.66 -7.43 8.58
CA LYS A 157 22.36 -7.73 9.84
C LYS A 157 22.07 -9.12 10.39
N VAL A 158 20.90 -9.69 10.09
CA VAL A 158 20.59 -11.09 10.43
C VAL A 158 21.09 -11.97 9.29
N GLY A 159 22.18 -12.70 9.54
CA GLY A 159 22.76 -13.63 8.57
C GLY A 159 21.70 -14.59 8.05
N MET A 160 21.20 -14.34 6.84
CA MET A 160 20.27 -15.21 6.17
C MET A 160 20.95 -16.57 5.97
N ILE A 161 20.53 -17.58 6.74
CA ILE A 161 20.92 -18.96 6.46
C ILE A 161 20.14 -19.37 5.20
N ILE A 162 20.63 -19.01 4.02
CA ILE A 162 20.03 -19.37 2.74
C ILE A 162 20.39 -20.83 2.45
N ARG A 163 19.45 -21.76 2.64
CA ARG A 163 19.62 -23.16 2.22
C ARG A 163 18.92 -23.40 0.88
N GLY A 164 19.67 -23.55 -0.21
CA GLY A 164 19.11 -23.92 -1.52
C GLY A 164 18.59 -22.76 -2.38
N ILE A 165 18.22 -23.08 -3.63
CA ILE A 165 17.94 -22.11 -4.70
C ILE A 165 16.64 -21.32 -4.45
N MET A 166 15.56 -21.98 -3.99
CA MET A 166 14.28 -21.31 -3.70
C MET A 166 14.43 -20.20 -2.65
N ASN A 167 15.27 -20.43 -1.64
CA ASN A 167 15.52 -19.49 -0.56
C ASN A 167 16.36 -18.28 -1.01
N ARG A 168 17.13 -18.45 -2.09
CA ARG A 168 17.91 -17.37 -2.70
C ARG A 168 17.01 -16.40 -3.46
N THR A 169 16.06 -16.88 -4.27
CA THR A 169 15.10 -16.03 -4.99
C THR A 169 14.26 -15.18 -4.03
N VAL A 170 13.78 -15.76 -2.93
CA VAL A 170 13.04 -15.02 -1.88
C VAL A 170 13.90 -13.94 -1.24
N ALA A 171 15.12 -14.28 -0.83
CA ALA A 171 16.05 -13.34 -0.22
C ALA A 171 16.41 -12.17 -1.16
N GLU A 172 16.68 -12.47 -2.44
CA GLU A 172 16.97 -11.47 -3.47
C GLU A 172 15.76 -10.55 -3.72
N GLY A 173 14.55 -11.10 -3.78
CA GLY A 173 13.31 -10.35 -3.92
C GLY A 173 13.04 -9.40 -2.75
N LEU A 174 13.20 -9.89 -1.51
CA LEU A 174 13.05 -9.08 -0.30
C LEU A 174 14.11 -7.96 -0.25
N LYS A 175 15.38 -8.28 -0.53
CA LYS A 175 16.47 -7.30 -0.56
C LYS A 175 16.22 -6.21 -1.61
N TYR A 176 15.82 -6.61 -2.82
CA TYR A 176 15.51 -5.66 -3.90
C TYR A 176 14.36 -4.73 -3.52
N THR A 177 13.27 -5.31 -3.02
CA THR A 177 12.06 -4.57 -2.64
C THR A 177 12.33 -3.60 -1.48
N SER A 178 13.10 -4.03 -0.47
CA SER A 178 13.57 -3.16 0.60
C SER A 178 14.41 -1.98 0.09
N GLY A 179 15.37 -2.25 -0.80
CA GLY A 179 16.20 -1.21 -1.40
C GLY A 179 15.40 -0.19 -2.21
N LYS A 180 14.42 -0.65 -2.99
CA LYS A 180 13.50 0.23 -3.73
C LYS A 180 12.56 1.00 -2.81
N ASN A 181 12.09 0.41 -1.71
CA ASN A 181 11.31 1.13 -0.72
C ASN A 181 12.08 2.32 -0.12
N LYS A 182 13.37 2.13 0.21
CA LYS A 182 14.19 3.25 0.74
C LYS A 182 14.20 4.44 -0.23
N TRP A 183 14.38 4.16 -1.53
CA TRP A 183 14.31 5.19 -2.56
C TRP A 183 12.90 5.82 -2.64
N LEU A 184 11.83 5.01 -2.57
CA LEU A 184 10.46 5.51 -2.62
C LEU A 184 10.15 6.44 -1.44
N VAL A 185 10.53 6.07 -0.22
CA VAL A 185 10.36 6.92 0.97
C VAL A 185 11.08 8.26 0.78
N GLU A 186 12.31 8.24 0.28
CA GLU A 186 13.06 9.46 -0.02
C GLU A 186 12.41 10.28 -1.13
N HIS A 187 11.93 9.63 -2.19
CA HIS A 187 11.29 10.29 -3.32
C HIS A 187 9.97 10.96 -2.90
N TYR A 188 9.13 10.30 -2.11
CA TYR A 188 7.93 10.90 -1.53
C TYR A 188 8.27 11.99 -0.51
N GLY A 189 9.34 11.84 0.27
CA GLY A 189 9.84 12.90 1.16
C GLY A 189 10.29 14.17 0.40
N ASN A 190 10.64 14.03 -0.88
CA ASN A 190 10.99 15.11 -1.79
C ASN A 190 9.82 15.49 -2.73
N TYR A 191 8.56 15.24 -2.32
CA TYR A 191 7.41 15.72 -3.08
C TYR A 191 7.50 17.25 -3.30
N PRO A 192 7.20 17.75 -4.51
CA PRO A 192 7.33 19.16 -4.84
C PRO A 192 6.56 20.05 -3.88
N LYS A 193 7.13 21.21 -3.52
CA LYS A 193 6.47 22.17 -2.62
C LYS A 193 5.35 22.97 -3.31
N ASP A 194 5.31 22.92 -4.63
CA ASP A 194 4.32 23.59 -5.47
C ASP A 194 4.11 22.77 -6.77
N PRO A 195 3.07 23.07 -7.57
CA PRO A 195 2.72 22.28 -8.75
C PRO A 195 3.81 22.21 -9.83
N SER A 196 4.74 23.18 -9.90
CA SER A 196 5.71 23.27 -11.01
C SER A 196 6.69 22.11 -11.05
N GLY A 197 6.99 21.49 -9.91
CA GLY A 197 7.89 20.34 -9.81
C GLY A 197 7.21 18.98 -10.02
N PHE A 198 5.88 18.95 -10.13
CA PHE A 198 5.10 17.71 -10.12
C PHE A 198 5.42 16.78 -11.28
N ASP A 199 5.53 17.32 -12.49
CA ASP A 199 5.77 16.53 -13.70
C ASP A 199 7.07 15.73 -13.62
N GLU A 200 8.16 16.38 -13.21
CA GLU A 200 9.47 15.71 -13.09
C GLU A 200 9.49 14.70 -11.95
N TRP A 201 8.86 15.03 -10.82
CA TRP A 201 8.69 14.10 -9.72
C TRP A 201 7.91 12.85 -10.16
N SER A 202 6.76 13.03 -10.82
CA SER A 202 5.91 11.93 -11.27
C SER A 202 6.62 11.06 -12.32
N LYS A 203 7.33 11.64 -13.29
CA LYS A 203 8.12 10.89 -14.27
C LYS A 203 9.16 9.98 -13.60
N MET A 204 9.87 10.49 -12.59
CA MET A 204 10.84 9.70 -11.82
C MET A 204 10.17 8.56 -11.04
N LEU A 205 9.00 8.83 -10.44
CA LEU A 205 8.21 7.82 -9.74
C LEU A 205 7.81 6.68 -10.68
N HIS A 206 7.13 7.01 -11.78
CA HIS A 206 6.62 6.01 -12.73
C HIS A 206 7.75 5.19 -13.36
N LYS A 207 8.84 5.84 -13.80
CA LYS A 207 10.02 5.13 -14.30
C LYS A 207 10.54 4.11 -13.28
N THR A 208 10.69 4.52 -12.02
CA THR A 208 11.24 3.64 -10.98
C THR A 208 10.28 2.51 -10.62
N LEU A 209 8.98 2.77 -10.61
CA LEU A 209 7.95 1.76 -10.37
C LEU A 209 7.88 0.75 -11.51
N ASP A 210 7.92 1.19 -12.76
CA ASP A 210 7.88 0.30 -13.93
C ASP A 210 9.09 -0.65 -13.94
N GLU A 211 10.29 -0.12 -13.70
CA GLU A 211 11.50 -0.93 -13.52
C GLU A 211 11.37 -1.92 -12.35
N ALA A 212 10.77 -1.48 -11.24
CA ALA A 212 10.55 -2.33 -10.08
C ALA A 212 9.53 -3.44 -10.36
N TYR A 213 8.46 -3.15 -11.08
CA TYR A 213 7.43 -4.14 -11.45
C TYR A 213 8.03 -5.24 -12.34
N VAL A 214 8.81 -4.87 -13.35
CA VAL A 214 9.50 -5.83 -14.23
C VAL A 214 10.47 -6.70 -13.43
N LYS A 215 11.28 -6.08 -12.55
CA LYS A 215 12.24 -6.82 -11.74
C LYS A 215 11.55 -7.75 -10.74
N ILE A 216 10.48 -7.31 -10.09
CA ILE A 216 9.74 -8.14 -9.13
C ILE A 216 9.13 -9.36 -9.83
N ALA A 217 8.52 -9.18 -11.01
CA ALA A 217 7.97 -10.28 -11.79
C ALA A 217 9.02 -11.35 -12.16
N SER A 218 10.30 -10.96 -12.28
CA SER A 218 11.40 -11.91 -12.54
C SER A 218 11.68 -12.89 -11.40
N PHE A 219 11.23 -12.61 -10.17
CA PHE A 219 11.37 -13.50 -9.02
C PHE A 219 10.29 -14.59 -8.95
N SER A 220 9.26 -14.52 -9.81
CA SER A 220 8.19 -15.53 -9.89
C SER A 220 8.61 -16.83 -10.58
N LYS A 221 9.88 -16.98 -10.97
CA LYS A 221 10.41 -18.11 -11.75
C LYS A 221 11.09 -19.16 -10.87
#